data_AF-A0A7J2KJF5-F1
#
_entry.id   AF-A0A7J2KJF5-F1
#
_cell.length_a   1.000
_cell.length_b   1.000
_cell.length_c   1.000
_cell.angle_alpha   90.00
_cell.angle_beta   90.00
_cell.angle_gamma   90.00
#
_symmetry.space_group_name_H-M   'P 1'
#
loop_
_entity.id
_entity.type
_entity.pdbx_description
1 polymer ?
#
loop_
_entity_poly.entity_id
_entity_poly.type
_entity_poly.pdbx_seq_one_letter_code
_entity_poly.pdbx_strand_id
1 'polypeptide(L)'
;MNHTNSDDNITATFNDNTHSAFYVASVSITANSCPTLNTYVNDASQDTSFEEVALYEALGGNIIYSTILEQDTTGFDGNSYDFQMIIPENGDPGFTGLTTYYLYVELN
;
A
#
# COMPACT_ATOMS: atom_id res chain seq x y z
N MET A 1 -18.28 1.74 5.40
CA MET A 1 -17.02 2.01 6.08
C MET A 1 -16.97 3.50 6.42
N ASN A 2 -17.52 3.84 7.60
CA ASN A 2 -17.59 5.22 8.07
C ASN A 2 -16.33 5.51 8.91
N HIS A 3 -15.43 6.32 8.38
CA HIS A 3 -14.15 6.69 9.02
C HIS A 3 -14.28 7.59 10.27
N THR A 4 -15.44 7.63 10.93
CA THR A 4 -15.64 8.32 12.22
C THR A 4 -15.40 7.45 13.44
N ASN A 5 -15.32 6.13 13.28
CA ASN A 5 -14.96 5.22 14.36
C ASN A 5 -13.43 5.15 14.46
N SER A 6 -12.88 5.36 15.66
CA SER A 6 -11.44 5.24 15.90
C SER A 6 -10.91 3.87 15.54
N ASP A 7 -11.75 2.84 15.59
CA ASP A 7 -11.38 1.45 15.32
C ASP A 7 -11.40 1.12 13.82
N ASP A 8 -12.07 1.95 12.99
CA ASP A 8 -12.18 1.77 11.53
C ASP A 8 -11.19 2.66 10.76
N ASN A 9 -10.10 3.07 11.43
CA ASN A 9 -9.03 3.85 10.81
C ASN A 9 -7.95 2.92 10.24
N ILE A 10 -7.29 3.35 9.16
CA ILE A 10 -6.27 2.55 8.46
C ILE A 10 -5.11 2.12 9.38
N THR A 11 -4.74 2.97 10.34
CA THR A 11 -3.65 2.70 11.31
C THR A 11 -4.04 1.71 12.42
N ALA A 12 -5.32 1.38 12.55
CA ALA A 12 -5.79 0.33 13.46
C ALA A 12 -5.61 -1.06 12.84
N THR A 13 -5.73 -1.16 11.51
CA THR A 13 -5.51 -2.40 10.74
C THR A 13 -4.04 -2.57 10.35
N PHE A 14 -3.41 -1.51 9.87
CA PHE A 14 -2.04 -1.51 9.37
C PHE A 14 -1.13 -0.73 10.32
N ASN A 15 -0.42 -1.46 11.18
CA ASN A 15 0.45 -0.91 12.22
C ASN A 15 1.87 -1.49 12.19
N ASP A 16 2.23 -2.16 11.11
CA ASP A 16 3.57 -2.69 10.85
C ASP A 16 4.39 -1.70 10.02
N ASN A 17 5.70 -1.89 10.02
CA ASN A 17 6.65 -1.20 9.18
C ASN A 17 7.53 -2.16 8.38
N THR A 18 7.26 -3.47 8.36
CA THR A 18 8.12 -4.46 7.71
C THR A 18 8.10 -4.33 6.19
N HIS A 19 9.20 -3.87 5.59
CA HIS A 19 9.42 -3.83 4.14
C HIS A 19 10.90 -3.90 3.76
N SER A 20 11.20 -4.45 2.58
CA SER A 20 12.53 -4.41 1.97
C SER A 20 13.03 -2.98 1.70
N ALA A 21 14.35 -2.78 1.67
CA ALA A 21 14.90 -1.50 1.21
C ALA A 21 14.73 -1.35 -0.31
N PHE A 22 14.36 -0.17 -0.78
CA PHE A 22 14.18 0.12 -2.20
C PHE A 22 14.60 1.56 -2.53
N TYR A 23 14.60 1.88 -3.83
CA TYR A 23 14.89 3.22 -4.32
C TYR A 23 13.69 3.80 -5.05
N VAL A 24 13.49 5.09 -4.90
CA VAL A 24 12.61 5.90 -5.76
C VAL A 24 13.49 6.99 -6.36
N ALA A 25 13.70 6.94 -7.68
CA ALA A 25 14.75 7.71 -8.34
C ALA A 25 16.12 7.60 -7.62
N SER A 26 16.64 8.70 -7.06
CA SER A 26 17.91 8.73 -6.32
C SER A 26 17.76 8.63 -4.80
N VAL A 27 16.54 8.46 -4.29
CA VAL A 27 16.25 8.42 -2.85
C VAL A 27 16.18 6.97 -2.39
N SER A 28 17.04 6.61 -1.42
CA SER A 28 16.99 5.29 -0.78
C SER A 28 15.98 5.30 0.36
N ILE A 29 15.01 4.38 0.30
CA ILE A 29 14.11 4.08 1.40
C ILE A 29 14.70 2.87 2.14
N THR A 30 15.17 3.10 3.37
CA THR A 30 15.80 2.04 4.17
C THR A 30 14.77 1.01 4.61
N ALA A 31 15.18 -0.25 4.75
CA ALA A 31 14.30 -1.31 5.23
C ALA A 31 13.64 -0.93 6.56
N ASN A 32 12.37 -1.28 6.68
CA ASN A 32 11.52 -1.08 7.84
C ASN A 32 11.36 0.37 8.34
N SER A 33 11.57 1.36 7.48
CA SER A 33 11.53 2.78 7.85
C SER A 33 10.19 3.46 7.62
N CYS A 34 9.29 2.83 6.86
CA CYS A 34 7.99 3.35 6.49
C CYS A 34 6.87 2.41 6.94
N PRO A 35 5.67 2.93 7.25
CA PRO A 35 4.51 2.08 7.53
C PRO A 35 4.16 1.22 6.31
N THR A 36 3.70 -0.01 6.55
CA THR A 36 3.28 -0.93 5.50
C THR A 36 1.80 -1.25 5.54
N LEU A 37 1.26 -1.58 4.37
CA LEU A 37 -0.11 -2.05 4.19
C LEU A 37 -0.15 -3.54 3.81
N ASN A 38 0.79 -4.31 4.35
CA ASN A 38 0.94 -5.73 4.04
C ASN A 38 -0.36 -6.48 4.32
N THR A 39 -0.86 -7.16 3.29
CA THR A 39 -2.06 -8.00 3.40
C THR A 39 -1.70 -9.35 4.01
N TYR A 40 -2.71 -10.15 4.38
CA TYR A 40 -2.48 -11.46 4.96
C TYR A 40 -2.83 -12.57 3.97
N VAL A 41 -1.94 -13.55 3.83
CA VAL A 41 -2.15 -14.77 3.06
C VAL A 41 -2.03 -15.96 4.03
N ASN A 42 -3.11 -16.74 4.16
CA ASN A 42 -3.16 -17.89 5.09
C ASN A 42 -2.75 -17.53 6.53
N ASP A 43 -3.29 -16.43 7.07
CA ASP A 43 -3.03 -15.92 8.42
C ASP A 43 -1.58 -15.45 8.70
N ALA A 44 -0.77 -15.26 7.65
CA ALA A 44 0.56 -14.67 7.72
C ALA A 44 0.63 -13.36 6.91
N SER A 45 1.38 -12.38 7.43
CA SER A 45 1.68 -11.14 6.70
C SER A 45 2.40 -11.47 5.39
N GLN A 46 1.98 -10.83 4.30
CA GLN A 46 2.64 -10.88 3.00
C GLN A 46 3.64 -9.73 2.92
N ASP A 47 4.88 -10.00 3.31
CA ASP A 47 6.02 -9.09 3.30
C ASP A 47 7.11 -9.52 2.30
N THR A 48 6.76 -10.37 1.34
CA THR A 48 7.72 -10.90 0.36
C THR A 48 7.36 -10.61 -1.10
N SER A 49 6.08 -10.36 -1.36
CA SER A 49 5.56 -10.12 -2.71
C SER A 49 4.57 -8.99 -2.66
N PHE A 50 4.67 -8.06 -3.62
CA PHE A 50 3.82 -6.87 -3.67
C PHE A 50 3.85 -6.09 -2.35
N GLU A 51 5.02 -6.00 -1.71
CA GLU A 51 5.21 -5.26 -0.44
C GLU A 51 4.66 -3.84 -0.60
N GLU A 52 3.60 -3.52 0.14
CA GLU A 52 2.92 -2.23 0.02
C GLU A 52 3.38 -1.29 1.13
N VAL A 53 3.92 -0.14 0.72
CA VAL A 53 4.54 0.85 1.60
C VAL A 53 3.81 2.18 1.47
N ALA A 54 3.40 2.73 2.61
CA ALA A 54 2.87 4.08 2.70
C ALA A 54 4.02 5.08 2.79
N LEU A 55 4.21 5.84 1.72
CA LEU A 55 5.13 6.97 1.69
C LEU A 55 4.35 8.27 1.93
N TYR A 56 5.09 9.31 2.29
CA TYR A 56 4.53 10.64 2.53
C TYR A 56 5.45 11.70 1.95
N GLU A 57 4.86 12.78 1.47
CA GLU A 57 5.64 13.93 1.01
C GLU A 57 6.31 14.62 2.21
N ALA A 58 7.58 15.01 2.03
CA ALA A 58 8.39 15.61 3.09
C ALA A 58 7.82 16.93 3.66
N LEU A 59 7.04 17.65 2.86
CA LEU A 59 6.39 18.90 3.28
C LEU A 59 4.99 18.69 3.91
N GLY A 60 4.55 17.43 4.00
CA GLY A 60 3.23 17.05 4.49
C GLY A 60 2.11 17.37 3.49
N GLY A 61 1.10 16.51 3.43
CA GLY A 61 -0.14 16.79 2.71
C GLY A 61 -0.71 15.61 1.94
N ASN A 62 0.14 14.76 1.37
CA ASN A 62 -0.30 13.61 0.58
C ASN A 62 0.35 12.31 1.08
N ILE A 63 -0.45 11.25 1.08
CA ILE A 63 0.01 9.87 1.24
C ILE A 63 0.18 9.28 -0.16
N ILE A 64 1.29 8.59 -0.36
CA ILE A 64 1.57 7.85 -1.57
C ILE A 64 1.52 6.37 -1.20
N TYR A 65 0.60 5.64 -1.81
CA TYR A 65 0.54 4.18 -1.72
C TYR A 65 1.48 3.64 -2.80
N SER A 66 2.46 2.84 -2.40
CA SER A 66 3.49 2.31 -3.30
C SER A 66 3.63 0.81 -3.09
N THR A 67 3.93 0.07 -4.16
CA THR A 67 4.26 -1.35 -4.08
C THR A 67 5.45 -1.62 -4.98
N ILE A 68 6.25 -2.62 -4.62
CA ILE A 68 7.38 -3.07 -5.43
C ILE A 68 6.82 -3.91 -6.58
N LEU A 69 7.26 -3.61 -7.81
CA LEU A 69 6.92 -4.41 -8.99
C LEU A 69 7.61 -5.77 -8.92
N GLU A 70 6.86 -6.80 -9.27
CA GLU A 70 7.31 -8.19 -9.31
C GLU A 70 7.31 -8.71 -10.75
N GLN A 71 7.99 -9.83 -11.00
CA GLN A 71 7.93 -10.51 -12.30
C GLN A 71 7.05 -11.76 -12.19
N ASP A 72 5.88 -11.72 -12.83
CA ASP A 72 4.95 -12.86 -12.93
C ASP A 72 4.58 -13.51 -11.58
N THR A 73 4.41 -12.72 -10.53
CA THR A 73 4.12 -13.22 -9.18
C THR A 73 2.64 -13.52 -8.96
N THR A 74 2.33 -14.58 -8.21
CA THR A 74 0.95 -14.97 -7.90
C THR A 74 0.25 -13.90 -7.05
N GLY A 75 -0.84 -13.33 -7.58
CA GLY A 75 -1.69 -12.36 -6.90
C GLY A 75 -2.78 -12.99 -6.04
N PHE A 76 -3.65 -12.12 -5.52
CA PHE A 76 -4.69 -12.45 -4.53
C PHE A 76 -5.74 -13.46 -5.05
N ASP A 77 -5.93 -13.58 -6.36
CA ASP A 77 -6.91 -14.47 -6.99
C ASP A 77 -6.29 -15.77 -7.56
N GLY A 78 -4.98 -15.97 -7.36
CA GLY A 78 -4.23 -17.12 -7.85
C GLY A 78 -3.70 -16.99 -9.29
N ASN A 79 -3.98 -15.89 -9.99
CA ASN A 79 -3.35 -15.58 -11.28
C ASN A 79 -2.00 -14.86 -11.09
N SER A 80 -1.25 -14.71 -12.17
CA SER A 80 0.07 -14.07 -12.18
C SER A 80 -0.03 -12.60 -12.57
N TYR A 81 0.68 -11.73 -11.85
CA TYR A 81 0.72 -10.28 -12.02
C TYR A 81 2.11 -9.71 -11.76
N ASP A 82 2.39 -8.57 -12.38
CA ASP A 82 3.61 -7.78 -12.09
C ASP A 82 3.34 -6.68 -11.05
N PHE A 83 2.06 -6.38 -10.77
CA PHE A 83 1.64 -5.32 -9.85
C PHE A 83 0.34 -5.71 -9.13
N GLN A 84 0.29 -5.45 -7.83
CA GLN A 84 -0.91 -5.55 -7.00
C GLN A 84 -0.82 -4.53 -5.86
N MET A 85 -1.93 -3.85 -5.56
CA MET A 85 -2.01 -2.84 -4.52
C MET A 85 -3.44 -2.73 -3.99
N ILE A 86 -3.59 -2.45 -2.70
CA ILE A 86 -4.84 -1.96 -2.13
C ILE A 86 -4.81 -0.45 -2.01
N ILE A 87 -5.95 0.20 -2.19
CA ILE A 87 -6.09 1.65 -1.99
C ILE A 87 -7.29 1.90 -1.08
N PRO A 88 -7.24 2.91 -0.20
CA PRO A 88 -8.40 3.26 0.59
C PRO A 88 -9.54 3.74 -0.32
N GLU A 89 -10.76 3.30 -0.02
CA GLU A 89 -11.95 3.89 -0.62
C GLU A 89 -13.02 4.14 0.44
N ASN A 90 -13.89 5.11 0.19
CA ASN A 90 -15.10 5.25 0.99
C ASN A 90 -16.24 4.44 0.35
N GLY A 91 -16.44 3.23 0.87
CA GLY A 91 -17.52 2.33 0.47
C GLY A 91 -18.83 2.49 1.24
N ASP A 92 -19.10 3.61 1.92
CA ASP A 92 -20.36 3.80 2.66
C ASP A 92 -21.59 3.76 1.73
N PRO A 93 -22.66 3.02 2.09
CA PRO A 93 -23.92 3.05 1.35
C PRO A 93 -24.50 4.48 1.30
N GLY A 94 -24.41 5.13 0.14
CA GLY A 94 -24.86 6.50 -0.08
C GLY A 94 -23.74 7.53 -0.25
N PHE A 95 -22.47 7.13 -0.10
CA PHE A 95 -21.35 7.96 -0.55
C PHE A 95 -21.39 8.08 -2.08
N THR A 96 -21.38 9.32 -2.56
CA THR A 96 -21.41 9.68 -4.00
C THR A 96 -20.21 10.52 -4.40
N GLY A 97 -19.27 10.73 -3.49
CA GLY A 97 -18.03 11.46 -3.77
C GLY A 97 -17.07 10.64 -4.63
N LEU A 98 -16.04 11.32 -5.14
CA LEU A 98 -14.98 10.71 -5.94
C LEU A 98 -13.64 10.97 -5.24
N THR A 99 -12.85 9.91 -5.08
CA THR A 99 -11.43 10.02 -4.68
C THR A 99 -10.58 9.82 -5.93
N THR A 100 -9.85 10.86 -6.35
CA THR A 100 -9.00 10.79 -7.54
C THR A 100 -7.62 10.27 -7.16
N TYR A 101 -7.15 9.24 -7.86
CA TYR A 101 -5.79 8.70 -7.74
C TYR A 101 -5.00 8.99 -9.01
N TYR A 102 -3.72 9.32 -8.83
CA TYR A 102 -2.76 9.45 -9.92
C TYR A 102 -1.77 8.29 -9.82
N LEU A 103 -1.67 7.48 -10.87
CA LEU A 103 -0.79 6.32 -10.91
C LEU A 103 0.51 6.68 -11.63
N TYR A 104 1.64 6.33 -11.02
CA TYR A 104 2.98 6.46 -11.58
C TYR A 104 3.67 5.11 -11.50
N VAL A 105 4.52 4.83 -12.49
CA VAL A 105 5.31 3.60 -12.58
C VAL A 105 6.75 3.99 -12.93
N GLU A 106 7.70 3.47 -12.16
CA GLU A 106 9.14 3.59 -12.43
C GLU A 106 9.64 2.24 -12.95
N LEU A 107 10.24 2.22 -14.14
CA LEU A 107 10.84 1.04 -14.77
C LEU A 107 12.34 1.28 -14.93
N ASN A 108 13.15 0.29 -14.55
CA ASN A 108 14.63 0.33 -14.62
C ASN A 108 15.17 -0.29 -15.91
#